data_AF-A0AAC9AXF5-F1
#
_entry.id   AF-A0AAC9AXF5-F1
#
_cell.length_a   1.000
_cell.length_b   1.000
_cell.length_c   1.000
_cell.angle_alpha   90.00
_cell.angle_beta   90.00
_cell.angle_gamma   90.00
#
_symmetry.space_group_name_H-M   'P 1'
#
loop_
_entity.id
_entity.type
_entity.pdbx_description
1 polymer ?
#
loop_
_entity_poly.entity_id
_entity_poly.type
_entity_poly.pdbx_seq_one_letter_code
_entity_poly.pdbx_strand_id
1 'polypeptide(L)'
;MKTIFLTAALVCAPTMAQAQSGCAAYTSTTVQPQTFDQAIASIKPVTPKDEFETSDAYRTRLAAAGSSGPLIISKKIEGAEYLAYNADIGAFEVKSYLFDNTNFSAWDTFYYAKVESPKASTLSNLDVTISSSEVTTGTYSAQNGFGAKATISKITRTEKAIFEGEPARYGEELFLPNKGGVIGTVPMSVAEAQAFKPQAKIAFVVVPKLPNVVRATYPYGKTTISNPTDITVNSTVLVADIQCGLLMDGTNKVVAAFTTR
;
A
#
# COMPACT_ATOMS: atom_id res chain seq x y z
N MET A 1 -12.17 60.26 44.13
CA MET A 1 -11.49 59.73 42.93
C MET A 1 -11.86 58.26 42.79
N LYS A 2 -12.66 57.91 41.77
CA LYS A 2 -13.14 56.54 41.51
C LYS A 2 -12.29 55.95 40.39
N THR A 3 -11.45 54.97 40.72
CA THR A 3 -10.64 54.23 39.74
C THR A 3 -11.51 53.11 39.15
N ILE A 4 -11.86 53.24 37.87
CA ILE A 4 -12.58 52.20 37.12
C ILE A 4 -11.52 51.28 36.51
N PHE A 5 -11.44 50.05 37.00
CA PHE A 5 -10.66 48.99 36.36
C PHE A 5 -11.51 48.36 35.25
N LEU A 6 -11.09 48.54 34.00
CA LEU A 6 -11.63 47.85 32.84
C LEU A 6 -10.94 46.48 32.74
N THR A 7 -11.62 45.40 33.14
CA THR A 7 -11.17 44.02 32.88
C THR A 7 -11.49 43.65 31.44
N ALA A 8 -10.46 43.51 30.61
CA ALA A 8 -10.56 42.95 29.27
C ALA A 8 -10.87 41.45 29.37
N ALA A 9 -12.07 41.05 28.93
CA ALA A 9 -12.44 39.66 28.78
C ALA A 9 -11.72 39.06 27.55
N LEU A 10 -10.74 38.20 27.80
CA LEU A 10 -10.05 37.43 26.77
C LEU A 10 -11.01 36.34 26.27
N VAL A 11 -11.63 36.55 25.11
CA VAL A 11 -12.46 35.55 24.45
C VAL A 11 -11.53 34.50 23.83
N CYS A 12 -11.35 33.36 24.50
CA CYS A 12 -10.79 32.18 23.88
C CYS A 12 -11.79 31.65 22.86
N ALA A 13 -11.58 31.94 21.58
CA ALA A 13 -12.24 31.21 20.50
C ALA A 13 -11.79 29.74 20.56
N PRO A 14 -12.70 28.76 20.51
CA PRO A 14 -12.30 27.37 20.37
C PRO A 14 -11.64 27.20 19.00
N THR A 15 -10.34 26.87 19.00
CA THR A 15 -9.67 26.32 17.83
C THR A 15 -10.33 24.99 17.50
N MET A 16 -11.25 24.99 16.53
CA MET A 16 -11.74 23.75 15.94
C MET A 16 -10.54 23.01 15.36
N ALA A 17 -10.32 21.79 15.83
CA ALA A 17 -9.30 20.89 15.36
C ALA A 17 -9.49 20.61 13.85
N GLN A 18 -8.60 21.16 13.01
CA GLN A 18 -8.43 20.73 11.62
C GLN A 18 -7.61 19.44 11.62
N ALA A 19 -8.27 18.28 11.66
CA ALA A 19 -7.61 16.99 11.45
C ALA A 19 -8.50 15.94 10.76
N GLN A 20 -9.57 16.36 10.08
CA GLN A 20 -10.52 15.45 9.40
C GLN A 20 -10.69 15.76 7.89
N SER A 21 -9.82 16.59 7.31
CA SER A 21 -10.00 17.18 5.97
C SER A 21 -9.15 16.59 4.83
N GLY A 22 -8.41 15.50 5.06
CA GLY A 22 -7.55 14.89 4.02
C GLY A 22 -8.32 14.09 2.99
N CYS A 23 -8.87 12.93 3.39
CA CYS A 23 -9.49 12.00 2.45
C CYS A 23 -10.86 12.45 1.95
N ALA A 24 -11.63 13.15 2.78
CA ALA A 24 -12.95 13.68 2.40
C ALA A 24 -12.88 14.66 1.21
N ALA A 25 -11.73 15.33 1.00
CA ALA A 25 -11.53 16.22 -0.13
C ALA A 25 -11.55 15.50 -1.48
N TYR A 26 -11.34 14.18 -1.50
CA TYR A 26 -11.42 13.38 -2.72
C TYR A 26 -12.85 12.97 -3.07
N THR A 27 -13.77 12.91 -2.11
CA THR A 27 -15.14 12.44 -2.37
C THR A 27 -15.84 13.30 -3.42
N SER A 28 -16.53 12.65 -4.37
CA SER A 28 -17.19 13.27 -5.54
C SER A 28 -16.26 13.96 -6.55
N THR A 29 -14.94 13.91 -6.36
CA THR A 29 -13.97 14.40 -7.35
C THR A 29 -13.63 13.32 -8.37
N THR A 30 -13.22 13.73 -9.57
CA THR A 30 -12.61 12.82 -10.55
C THR A 30 -11.09 12.90 -10.40
N VAL A 31 -10.47 11.77 -10.10
CA VAL A 31 -9.02 11.66 -9.96
C VAL A 31 -8.40 11.02 -11.21
N GLN A 32 -7.09 11.12 -11.35
CA GLN A 32 -6.32 10.44 -12.39
C GLN A 32 -5.31 9.48 -11.75
N PRO A 33 -5.75 8.28 -11.34
CA PRO A 33 -4.88 7.28 -10.77
C PRO A 33 -3.84 6.83 -11.80
N GLN A 34 -2.60 6.69 -11.35
CA GLN A 34 -1.51 6.12 -12.11
C GLN A 34 -1.43 4.61 -11.83
N THR A 35 -0.83 3.86 -12.75
CA THR A 35 -0.34 2.51 -12.40
C THR A 35 0.86 2.63 -11.46
N PHE A 36 1.15 1.56 -10.72
CA PHE A 36 2.33 1.54 -9.84
C PHE A 36 3.62 1.88 -10.60
N ASP A 37 3.81 1.33 -11.80
CA ASP A 37 5.02 1.58 -12.61
C ASP A 37 5.12 3.04 -13.06
N GLN A 38 3.99 3.65 -13.45
CA GLN A 38 3.93 5.07 -13.80
C GLN A 38 4.29 5.96 -12.60
N ALA A 39 3.75 5.61 -11.42
CA ALA A 39 4.00 6.33 -10.19
C ALA A 39 5.49 6.30 -9.81
N ILE A 40 6.12 5.13 -9.78
CA ILE A 40 7.53 5.02 -9.40
C ILE A 40 8.50 5.52 -10.48
N ALA A 41 8.11 5.54 -11.76
CA ALA A 41 8.95 6.08 -12.83
C ALA A 41 9.19 7.59 -12.68
N SER A 42 8.28 8.30 -12.00
CA SER A 42 8.43 9.72 -11.68
C SER A 42 9.40 10.00 -10.53
N ILE A 43 9.77 8.96 -9.76
CA ILE A 43 10.61 9.08 -8.57
C ILE A 43 12.07 8.83 -8.95
N LYS A 44 12.94 9.80 -8.65
CA LYS A 44 14.38 9.63 -8.81
C LYS A 44 14.89 8.60 -7.80
N PRO A 45 15.55 7.51 -8.24
CA PRO A 45 16.13 6.54 -7.32
C PRO A 45 17.31 7.17 -6.59
N VAL A 46 17.44 6.88 -5.29
CA VAL A 46 18.65 7.19 -4.52
C VAL A 46 19.49 5.92 -4.46
N THR A 47 20.75 6.00 -4.88
CA THR A 47 21.66 4.85 -4.81
C THR A 47 21.85 4.40 -3.36
N PRO A 48 22.05 3.09 -3.10
CA PRO A 48 22.37 2.59 -1.76
C PRO A 48 23.54 3.31 -1.10
N LYS A 49 23.64 3.18 0.22
CA LYS A 49 24.79 3.67 0.99
C LYS A 49 26.06 2.98 0.51
N ASP A 50 27.08 3.76 0.21
CA ASP A 50 28.40 3.23 -0.14
C ASP A 50 29.23 2.88 1.11
N GLU A 51 30.23 2.01 0.97
CA GLU A 51 31.09 1.60 2.09
C GLU A 51 31.91 2.76 2.67
N PHE A 52 32.16 3.80 1.88
CA PHE A 52 32.89 5.01 2.30
C PHE A 52 31.97 6.17 2.71
N GLU A 53 30.65 5.96 2.74
CA GLU A 53 29.67 6.96 3.16
C GLU A 53 29.28 6.74 4.63
N THR A 54 29.28 7.80 5.46
CA THR A 54 28.75 7.69 6.82
C THR A 54 27.23 7.59 6.80
N SER A 55 26.61 7.01 7.83
CA SER A 55 25.14 6.96 7.90
C SER A 55 24.51 8.36 7.90
N ASP A 56 25.18 9.36 8.48
CA ASP A 56 24.70 10.75 8.50
C ASP A 56 24.77 11.40 7.11
N ALA A 57 25.87 11.18 6.38
CA ALA A 57 26.00 11.62 4.99
C ALA A 57 24.93 10.98 4.11
N TYR A 58 24.69 9.67 4.28
CA TYR A 58 23.65 8.96 3.55
C TYR A 58 22.25 9.50 3.84
N ARG A 59 21.91 9.72 5.12
CA ARG A 59 20.62 10.32 5.52
C ARG A 59 20.44 11.73 4.95
N THR A 60 21.51 12.52 4.91
CA THR A 60 21.49 13.87 4.33
C THR A 60 21.26 13.81 2.81
N ARG A 61 21.93 12.89 2.11
CA ARG A 61 21.74 12.67 0.67
C ARG A 61 20.33 12.18 0.33
N LEU A 62 19.79 11.28 1.15
CA LEU A 62 18.39 10.86 1.05
C LEU A 62 17.48 12.09 1.20
N ALA A 63 17.61 12.85 2.28
CA ALA A 63 16.78 14.03 2.54
C ALA A 63 16.83 15.08 1.41
N ALA A 64 18.00 15.27 0.78
CA ALA A 64 18.20 16.19 -0.33
C ALA A 64 17.54 15.74 -1.65
N ALA A 65 17.19 14.45 -1.79
CA ALA A 65 16.51 13.95 -2.99
C ALA A 65 15.05 14.46 -3.12
N GLY A 66 14.51 15.03 -2.04
CA GLY A 66 13.17 15.63 -1.99
C GLY A 66 12.04 14.61 -1.95
N SER A 67 10.90 15.01 -1.39
CA SER A 67 9.65 14.25 -1.48
C SER A 67 8.95 14.60 -2.78
N SER A 68 8.53 13.61 -3.56
CA SER A 68 7.48 13.84 -4.56
C SER A 68 6.17 14.18 -3.84
N GLY A 69 5.34 15.02 -4.45
CA GLY A 69 3.99 15.30 -3.95
C GLY A 69 3.13 14.03 -3.87
N PRO A 70 1.88 14.15 -3.39
CA PRO A 70 0.98 13.00 -3.28
C PRO A 70 0.77 12.34 -4.65
N LEU A 71 0.81 11.01 -4.66
CA LEU A 71 0.53 10.15 -5.80
C LEU A 71 -0.79 9.43 -5.57
N ILE A 72 -1.55 9.21 -6.64
CA ILE A 72 -2.76 8.38 -6.61
C ILE A 72 -2.46 7.11 -7.40
N ILE A 73 -2.39 5.97 -6.72
CA ILE A 73 -1.95 4.70 -7.30
C ILE A 73 -3.13 3.74 -7.38
N SER A 74 -3.49 3.32 -8.59
CA SER A 74 -4.54 2.34 -8.83
C SER A 74 -4.15 0.94 -8.33
N LYS A 75 -5.12 0.23 -7.76
CA LYS A 75 -5.03 -1.21 -7.46
C LYS A 75 -6.21 -1.93 -8.11
N LYS A 76 -5.94 -3.13 -8.62
CA LYS A 76 -7.00 -4.01 -9.13
C LYS A 76 -7.76 -4.59 -7.94
N ILE A 77 -9.10 -4.59 -8.02
CA ILE A 77 -9.93 -5.33 -7.07
C ILE A 77 -9.75 -6.84 -7.36
N GLU A 78 -9.20 -7.58 -6.41
CA GLU A 78 -9.12 -9.05 -6.48
C GLU A 78 -10.24 -9.62 -5.59
N GLY A 79 -11.26 -10.20 -6.23
CA GLY A 79 -12.47 -10.70 -5.57
C GLY A 79 -13.57 -9.64 -5.48
N ALA A 80 -14.56 -9.71 -6.38
CA ALA A 80 -15.70 -8.79 -6.38
C ALA A 80 -16.62 -9.02 -5.15
N GLU A 81 -16.52 -10.17 -4.50
CA GLU A 81 -17.24 -10.53 -3.28
C GLU A 81 -16.95 -9.62 -2.09
N TYR A 82 -15.81 -8.92 -2.07
CA TYR A 82 -15.43 -8.00 -0.98
C TYR A 82 -16.10 -6.62 -1.06
N LEU A 83 -16.80 -6.33 -2.16
CA LEU A 83 -17.73 -5.22 -2.29
C LEU A 83 -19.16 -5.78 -2.22
N ALA A 84 -19.74 -5.80 -1.01
CA ALA A 84 -21.00 -6.49 -0.73
C ALA A 84 -22.15 -5.49 -0.58
N TYR A 85 -23.22 -5.67 -1.36
CA TYR A 85 -24.42 -4.85 -1.24
C TYR A 85 -25.30 -5.39 -0.12
N ASN A 86 -25.71 -4.53 0.81
CA ASN A 86 -26.67 -4.84 1.86
C ASN A 86 -28.00 -4.16 1.50
N ALA A 87 -28.98 -4.98 1.07
CA ALA A 87 -30.28 -4.50 0.61
C ALA A 87 -31.15 -3.97 1.74
N ASP A 88 -30.96 -4.44 2.98
CA ASP A 88 -31.75 -3.99 4.13
C ASP A 88 -31.44 -2.53 4.51
N ILE A 89 -30.19 -2.09 4.27
CA ILE A 89 -29.75 -0.72 4.53
C ILE A 89 -29.58 0.13 3.25
N GLY A 90 -29.78 -0.46 2.07
CA GLY A 90 -29.67 0.23 0.79
C GLY A 90 -28.27 0.78 0.49
N ALA A 91 -27.21 0.03 0.79
CA ALA A 91 -25.83 0.50 0.64
C ALA A 91 -24.83 -0.61 0.29
N PHE A 92 -23.71 -0.23 -0.34
CA PHE A 92 -22.52 -1.07 -0.35
C PHE A 92 -21.81 -0.98 1.00
N GLU A 93 -21.54 -2.12 1.62
CA GLU A 93 -20.56 -2.24 2.68
C GLU A 93 -19.17 -2.41 2.06
N VAL A 94 -18.28 -1.50 2.41
CA VAL A 94 -16.88 -1.53 1.97
C VAL A 94 -16.06 -2.13 3.09
N LYS A 95 -15.44 -3.28 2.84
CA LYS A 95 -14.57 -3.96 3.82
C LYS A 95 -13.11 -3.55 3.64
N SER A 96 -12.33 -3.55 4.72
CA SER A 96 -10.89 -3.31 4.66
C SER A 96 -10.18 -4.27 3.69
N TYR A 97 -10.65 -5.52 3.62
CA TYR A 97 -10.16 -6.55 2.71
C TYR A 97 -10.26 -6.15 1.23
N LEU A 98 -11.15 -5.22 0.85
CA LEU A 98 -11.20 -4.74 -0.54
C LEU A 98 -9.88 -4.09 -0.97
N PHE A 99 -9.19 -3.43 -0.02
CA PHE A 99 -7.96 -2.69 -0.25
C PHE A 99 -6.71 -3.52 0.09
N ASP A 100 -6.76 -4.30 1.17
CA ASP A 100 -5.64 -5.08 1.69
C ASP A 100 -6.06 -6.55 1.90
N ASN A 101 -5.83 -7.36 0.87
CA ASN A 101 -6.29 -8.74 0.74
C ASN A 101 -5.17 -9.78 0.56
N THR A 102 -3.92 -9.33 0.43
CA THR A 102 -2.78 -10.18 0.05
C THR A 102 -1.55 -9.75 0.83
N ASN A 103 -0.83 -10.75 1.35
CA ASN A 103 0.38 -10.52 2.13
C ASN A 103 1.59 -10.33 1.21
N PHE A 104 2.48 -9.44 1.61
CA PHE A 104 3.76 -9.19 0.98
C PHE A 104 4.87 -9.15 2.03
N SER A 105 6.05 -9.69 1.70
CA SER A 105 7.20 -9.68 2.61
C SER A 105 8.10 -8.48 2.30
N ALA A 106 7.81 -7.33 2.90
CA ALA A 106 8.69 -6.16 2.75
C ALA A 106 10.09 -6.44 3.31
N TRP A 107 10.19 -7.26 4.37
CA TRP A 107 11.47 -7.65 4.96
C TRP A 107 12.43 -8.28 3.96
N ASP A 108 11.98 -9.28 3.20
CA ASP A 108 12.84 -9.95 2.22
C ASP A 108 13.33 -8.95 1.16
N THR A 109 12.45 -8.04 0.73
CA THR A 109 12.83 -7.00 -0.24
C THR A 109 13.91 -6.07 0.31
N PHE A 110 13.76 -5.55 1.53
CA PHE A 110 14.79 -4.69 2.12
C PHE A 110 16.11 -5.45 2.38
N TYR A 111 16.02 -6.68 2.90
CA TYR A 111 17.18 -7.53 3.18
C TYR A 111 18.00 -7.82 1.92
N TYR A 112 17.36 -8.29 0.85
CA TYR A 112 18.06 -8.60 -0.40
C TYR A 112 18.47 -7.37 -1.19
N ALA A 113 17.79 -6.22 -1.02
CA ALA A 113 18.23 -4.94 -1.57
C ALA A 113 19.45 -4.35 -0.84
N LYS A 114 19.83 -4.90 0.33
CA LYS A 114 20.89 -4.37 1.20
C LYS A 114 20.66 -2.90 1.57
N VAL A 115 19.41 -2.51 1.75
CA VAL A 115 19.03 -1.16 2.19
C VAL A 115 18.68 -1.24 3.67
N GLU A 116 19.14 -0.25 4.45
CA GLU A 116 18.76 -0.12 5.85
C GLU A 116 17.23 0.00 5.93
N SER A 117 16.59 -1.01 6.51
CA SER A 117 15.15 -1.17 6.49
C SER A 117 14.50 -0.21 7.50
N PRO A 118 13.46 0.55 7.13
CA PRO A 118 12.49 1.03 8.13
C PRO A 118 11.88 -0.21 8.78
N LYS A 119 11.69 -0.28 10.12
CA LYS A 119 11.37 -1.53 10.86
C LYS A 119 10.36 -2.43 10.14
N ALA A 120 10.85 -3.33 9.28
CA ALA A 120 10.03 -4.26 8.52
C ALA A 120 10.10 -5.64 9.18
N SER A 121 9.00 -6.37 9.08
CA SER A 121 8.79 -7.71 9.59
C SER A 121 8.48 -8.65 8.43
N THR A 122 8.71 -9.95 8.60
CA THR A 122 8.26 -10.97 7.63
C THR A 122 6.78 -11.31 7.78
N LEU A 123 6.13 -10.86 8.87
CA LEU A 123 4.82 -11.38 9.28
C LEU A 123 3.71 -10.32 9.36
N SER A 124 4.03 -9.06 9.65
CA SER A 124 3.00 -8.02 9.80
C SER A 124 3.58 -6.62 9.59
N ASN A 125 3.78 -6.28 8.32
CA ASN A 125 4.06 -4.91 7.90
C ASN A 125 2.75 -4.19 7.60
N LEU A 126 2.76 -2.87 7.75
CA LEU A 126 1.75 -2.03 7.12
C LEU A 126 2.15 -1.85 5.64
N ASP A 127 1.75 -2.80 4.81
CA ASP A 127 1.90 -2.72 3.37
C ASP A 127 0.60 -3.05 2.65
N VAL A 128 0.55 -2.65 1.39
CA VAL A 128 -0.46 -3.10 0.46
C VAL A 128 0.24 -3.67 -0.75
N THR A 129 0.00 -4.95 -1.00
CA THR A 129 0.30 -5.57 -2.29
C THR A 129 -0.57 -4.91 -3.37
N ILE A 130 0.06 -4.27 -4.35
CA ILE A 130 -0.59 -3.66 -5.50
C ILE A 130 -0.80 -4.68 -6.61
N SER A 131 0.16 -5.57 -6.80
CA SER A 131 0.04 -6.70 -7.72
C SER A 131 1.04 -7.80 -7.39
N SER A 132 0.63 -9.05 -7.59
CA SER A 132 1.52 -10.21 -7.64
C SER A 132 1.19 -11.03 -8.88
N SER A 133 2.22 -11.46 -9.62
CA SER A 133 2.06 -12.34 -10.77
C SER A 133 3.16 -13.38 -10.82
N GLU A 134 2.83 -14.57 -11.31
CA GLU A 134 3.78 -15.65 -11.53
C GLU A 134 3.77 -16.06 -13.00
N VAL A 135 4.96 -16.29 -13.55
CA VAL A 135 5.14 -16.80 -14.89
C VAL A 135 6.13 -17.96 -14.84
N THR A 136 5.72 -19.12 -15.36
CA THR A 136 6.65 -20.23 -15.58
C THR A 136 7.61 -19.85 -16.69
N THR A 137 8.89 -19.77 -16.37
CA THR A 137 9.96 -19.35 -17.30
C THR A 137 10.75 -20.52 -17.87
N GLY A 138 10.51 -21.73 -17.38
CA GLY A 138 11.08 -22.96 -17.93
C GLY A 138 10.96 -24.13 -16.97
N THR A 139 11.63 -25.23 -17.33
CA THR A 139 11.70 -26.44 -16.50
C THR A 139 13.08 -27.07 -16.58
N TYR A 140 13.52 -27.76 -15.54
CA TYR A 140 14.73 -28.58 -15.57
C TYR A 140 14.59 -29.86 -14.75
N SER A 141 15.32 -30.91 -15.08
CA SER A 141 15.36 -32.13 -14.27
C SER A 141 16.45 -32.00 -13.21
N ALA A 142 16.11 -32.30 -11.96
CA ALA A 142 17.03 -32.33 -10.83
C ALA A 142 16.97 -33.67 -10.09
N GLN A 143 18.00 -33.97 -9.31
CA GLN A 143 18.11 -35.19 -8.52
C GLN A 143 18.62 -34.84 -7.12
N ASN A 144 18.06 -35.47 -6.07
CA ASN A 144 18.59 -35.32 -4.72
C ASN A 144 19.75 -36.31 -4.44
N GLY A 145 20.37 -36.20 -3.27
CA GLY A 145 21.46 -37.10 -2.85
C GLY A 145 21.09 -38.58 -2.73
N PHE A 146 19.80 -38.94 -2.72
CA PHE A 146 19.29 -40.32 -2.70
C PHE A 146 18.97 -40.87 -4.09
N GLY A 147 19.25 -40.10 -5.14
CA GLY A 147 19.01 -40.52 -6.52
C GLY A 147 17.57 -40.30 -7.01
N ALA A 148 16.68 -39.74 -6.20
CA ALA A 148 15.31 -39.45 -6.61
C ALA A 148 15.29 -38.21 -7.52
N LYS A 149 14.65 -38.34 -8.69
CA LYS A 149 14.56 -37.30 -9.72
C LYS A 149 13.23 -36.57 -9.68
N ALA A 150 13.24 -35.28 -9.98
CA ALA A 150 12.04 -34.47 -10.17
C ALA A 150 12.23 -33.49 -11.34
N THR A 151 11.13 -33.18 -12.03
CA THR A 151 11.09 -32.05 -12.96
C THR A 151 10.72 -30.81 -12.16
N ILE A 152 11.61 -29.83 -12.15
CA ILE A 152 11.47 -28.58 -11.43
C ILE A 152 10.96 -27.51 -12.39
N SER A 153 9.90 -26.81 -11.98
CA SER A 153 9.39 -25.63 -12.69
C SER A 153 10.13 -24.37 -12.24
N LYS A 154 10.72 -23.63 -13.19
CA LYS A 154 11.25 -22.30 -12.94
C LYS A 154 10.13 -21.29 -13.01
N ILE A 155 9.96 -20.50 -11.96
CA ILE A 155 8.90 -19.51 -11.85
C ILE A 155 9.55 -18.16 -11.56
N THR A 156 9.18 -17.15 -12.34
CA THR A 156 9.45 -15.76 -11.99
C THR A 156 8.20 -15.18 -11.39
N ARG A 157 8.28 -14.78 -10.12
CA ARG A 157 7.23 -14.02 -9.44
C ARG A 157 7.58 -12.54 -9.50
N THR A 158 6.62 -11.68 -9.84
CA THR A 158 6.79 -10.22 -9.78
C THR A 158 5.83 -9.65 -8.76
N GLU A 159 6.36 -8.94 -7.77
CA GLU A 159 5.57 -8.37 -6.68
C GLU A 159 5.79 -6.86 -6.61
N LYS A 160 4.69 -6.12 -6.43
CA LYS A 160 4.69 -4.66 -6.28
C LYS A 160 3.88 -4.30 -5.06
N ALA A 161 4.44 -3.50 -4.17
CA ALA A 161 3.77 -3.11 -2.94
C ALA A 161 4.05 -1.65 -2.56
N ILE A 162 3.14 -1.07 -1.80
CA ILE A 162 3.35 0.19 -1.08
C ILE A 162 3.58 -0.17 0.39
N PHE A 163 4.64 0.34 0.99
CA PHE A 163 5.00 0.09 2.38
C PHE A 163 5.02 1.41 3.15
N GLU A 164 4.29 1.48 4.26
CA GLU A 164 4.14 2.70 5.07
C GLU A 164 5.47 3.20 5.64
N GLY A 165 6.32 2.27 6.09
CA GLY A 165 7.50 2.59 6.89
C GLY A 165 7.16 3.04 8.32
N GLU A 166 8.10 3.71 8.98
CA GLU A 166 7.87 4.28 10.32
C GLU A 166 6.82 5.41 10.27
N PRO A 167 5.96 5.56 11.30
CA PRO A 167 6.01 4.89 12.61
C PRO A 167 5.21 3.58 12.69
N ALA A 168 4.74 3.02 11.57
CA ALA A 168 3.85 1.86 11.57
C ALA A 168 4.45 0.68 12.35
N ARG A 169 3.63 0.06 13.18
CA ARG A 169 4.07 -1.02 14.08
C ARG A 169 3.60 -2.37 13.60
N TYR A 170 4.30 -3.39 14.07
CA TYR A 170 3.89 -4.78 13.91
C TYR A 170 2.44 -5.01 14.36
N GLY A 171 1.64 -5.63 13.50
CA GLY A 171 0.24 -5.96 13.78
C GLY A 171 -0.75 -4.79 13.64
N GLU A 172 -0.29 -3.64 13.13
CA GLU A 172 -1.18 -2.59 12.69
C GLU A 172 -1.78 -2.94 11.32
N GLU A 173 -3.04 -2.55 11.16
CA GLU A 173 -3.84 -2.79 9.96
C GLU A 173 -4.19 -1.44 9.33
N LEU A 174 -4.21 -1.36 8.00
CA LEU A 174 -4.27 -0.08 7.28
C LEU A 174 -5.51 0.76 7.61
N PHE A 175 -6.66 0.12 7.80
CA PHE A 175 -7.92 0.79 8.12
C PHE A 175 -8.45 0.41 9.51
N LEU A 176 -8.66 -0.89 9.77
CA LEU A 176 -9.22 -1.41 11.01
C LEU A 176 -8.49 -2.69 11.44
N PRO A 177 -8.36 -3.00 12.75
CA PRO A 177 -7.73 -4.23 13.28
C PRO A 177 -8.39 -5.57 12.86
N ASN A 178 -9.33 -5.54 11.91
CA ASN A 178 -10.04 -6.69 11.36
C ASN A 178 -10.22 -6.46 9.86
N LYS A 179 -9.46 -7.16 9.02
CA LYS A 179 -9.56 -7.00 7.55
C LYS A 179 -10.97 -7.31 7.02
N GLY A 180 -11.75 -8.17 7.69
CA GLY A 180 -13.14 -8.46 7.33
C GLY A 180 -14.15 -7.40 7.77
N GLY A 181 -13.73 -6.40 8.56
CA GLY A 181 -14.58 -5.33 9.07
C GLY A 181 -14.97 -4.32 7.99
N VAL A 182 -16.18 -3.75 8.14
CA VAL A 182 -16.69 -2.68 7.28
C VAL A 182 -16.05 -1.36 7.68
N ILE A 183 -15.32 -0.73 6.75
CA ILE A 183 -14.64 0.56 6.93
C ILE A 183 -15.54 1.74 6.57
N GLY A 184 -16.66 1.47 5.88
CA GLY A 184 -17.74 2.43 5.68
C GLY A 184 -18.78 1.91 4.68
N THR A 185 -19.80 2.72 4.46
CA THR A 185 -20.94 2.38 3.60
C THR A 185 -21.16 3.43 2.52
N VAL A 186 -21.54 2.99 1.32
CA VAL A 186 -21.88 3.88 0.20
C VAL A 186 -23.36 3.69 -0.14
N PRO A 187 -24.24 4.66 0.21
CA PRO A 187 -25.66 4.58 -0.11
C PRO A 187 -25.89 4.51 -1.60
N MET A 188 -26.68 3.52 -2.05
CA MET A 188 -27.13 3.41 -3.44
C MET A 188 -28.28 2.42 -3.56
N SER A 189 -29.13 2.63 -4.56
CA SER A 189 -30.17 1.67 -4.94
C SER A 189 -29.57 0.36 -5.46
N VAL A 190 -30.39 -0.70 -5.49
CA VAL A 190 -30.00 -2.01 -6.05
C VAL A 190 -29.52 -1.87 -7.49
N ALA A 191 -30.23 -1.08 -8.31
CA ALA A 191 -29.89 -0.89 -9.72
C ALA A 191 -28.54 -0.17 -9.89
N GLU A 192 -28.30 0.88 -9.10
CA GLU A 192 -27.03 1.59 -9.07
C GLU A 192 -25.89 0.66 -8.61
N ALA A 193 -26.14 -0.17 -7.60
CA ALA A 193 -25.16 -1.13 -7.08
C ALA A 193 -24.75 -2.17 -8.13
N GLN A 194 -25.74 -2.74 -8.84
CA GLN A 194 -25.53 -3.69 -9.92
C GLN A 194 -24.73 -3.08 -11.07
N ALA A 195 -24.98 -1.82 -11.41
CA ALA A 195 -24.24 -1.09 -12.44
C ALA A 195 -22.83 -0.66 -11.96
N PHE A 196 -22.67 -0.33 -10.68
CA PHE A 196 -21.41 0.14 -10.11
C PHE A 196 -20.39 -0.98 -9.95
N LYS A 197 -20.80 -2.12 -9.39
CA LYS A 197 -19.87 -3.19 -8.97
C LYS A 197 -18.93 -3.70 -10.07
N PRO A 198 -19.36 -3.95 -11.33
CA PRO A 198 -18.47 -4.43 -12.39
C PRO A 198 -17.41 -3.42 -12.85
N GLN A 199 -17.66 -2.13 -12.62
CA GLN A 199 -16.78 -1.03 -13.03
C GLN A 199 -16.08 -0.35 -11.84
N ALA A 200 -16.29 -0.87 -10.63
CA ALA A 200 -15.69 -0.35 -9.41
C ALA A 200 -14.17 -0.45 -9.52
N LYS A 201 -13.50 0.61 -9.07
CA LYS A 201 -12.04 0.71 -9.04
C LYS A 201 -11.61 1.14 -7.65
N ILE A 202 -10.39 0.78 -7.27
CA ILE A 202 -9.76 1.27 -6.05
C ILE A 202 -8.42 1.92 -6.34
N ALA A 203 -8.05 2.88 -5.50
CA ALA A 203 -6.73 3.50 -5.53
C ALA A 203 -6.29 3.90 -4.12
N PHE A 204 -5.01 4.19 -3.97
CA PHE A 204 -4.43 4.75 -2.76
C PHE A 204 -3.92 6.16 -3.01
N VAL A 205 -4.15 7.06 -2.08
CA VAL A 205 -3.45 8.35 -2.00
C VAL A 205 -2.24 8.14 -1.13
N VAL A 206 -1.05 8.37 -1.66
CA VAL A 206 0.20 8.11 -0.95
C VAL A 206 1.19 9.26 -1.10
N VAL A 207 2.00 9.51 -0.07
CA VAL A 207 3.09 10.49 -0.12
C VAL A 207 4.41 9.75 -0.01
N PRO A 208 5.21 9.66 -1.09
CA PRO A 208 6.47 8.93 -1.07
C PRO A 208 7.43 9.43 0.01
N LYS A 209 8.03 8.46 0.69
CA LYS A 209 9.00 8.61 1.77
C LYS A 209 10.31 7.95 1.35
N LEU A 210 11.43 8.58 1.71
CA LEU A 210 12.75 8.03 1.43
C LEU A 210 12.91 6.64 2.07
N PRO A 211 13.59 5.68 1.40
CA PRO A 211 14.32 5.78 0.13
C PRO A 211 13.47 5.78 -1.16
N ASN A 212 12.17 6.03 -1.04
CA ASN A 212 11.13 6.13 -2.07
C ASN A 212 10.86 4.81 -2.78
N VAL A 213 11.85 4.19 -3.42
CA VAL A 213 11.66 2.94 -4.16
C VAL A 213 12.79 1.97 -3.87
N VAL A 214 12.44 0.78 -3.41
CA VAL A 214 13.38 -0.34 -3.17
C VAL A 214 13.06 -1.47 -4.13
N ARG A 215 14.11 -2.07 -4.72
CA ARG A 215 13.99 -3.20 -5.64
C ARG A 215 14.93 -4.32 -5.20
N ALA A 216 14.45 -5.55 -5.27
CA ALA A 216 15.25 -6.72 -4.97
C ALA A 216 14.87 -7.90 -5.87
N THR A 217 15.85 -8.76 -6.12
CA THR A 217 15.65 -10.08 -6.73
C THR A 217 16.17 -11.14 -5.77
N TYR A 218 15.34 -12.13 -5.45
CA TYR A 218 15.69 -13.15 -4.46
C TYR A 218 14.97 -14.48 -4.68
N PRO A 219 15.52 -15.62 -4.19
CA PRO A 219 14.83 -16.90 -4.25
C PRO A 219 13.71 -16.98 -3.19
N TYR A 220 12.60 -17.64 -3.52
CA TYR A 220 11.50 -17.87 -2.58
C TYR A 220 11.28 -19.36 -2.31
N GLY A 221 11.24 -19.71 -1.03
CA GLY A 221 11.09 -21.09 -0.57
C GLY A 221 12.32 -21.96 -0.84
N LYS A 222 12.17 -23.27 -0.63
CA LYS A 222 13.20 -24.26 -0.96
C LYS A 222 12.67 -25.19 -2.05
N THR A 223 13.43 -25.34 -3.12
CA THR A 223 13.20 -26.35 -4.14
C THR A 223 13.48 -27.73 -3.57
N THR A 224 12.47 -28.58 -3.54
CA THR A 224 12.55 -29.95 -3.03
C THR A 224 11.76 -30.89 -3.92
N ILE A 225 11.87 -32.20 -3.73
CA ILE A 225 11.05 -33.15 -4.50
C ILE A 225 9.55 -32.96 -4.21
N SER A 226 9.19 -32.63 -2.97
CA SER A 226 7.81 -32.33 -2.55
C SER A 226 7.34 -30.93 -2.94
N ASN A 227 8.26 -30.01 -3.22
CA ASN A 227 7.98 -28.68 -3.75
C ASN A 227 8.89 -28.44 -4.98
N PRO A 228 8.54 -29.02 -6.15
CA PRO A 228 9.38 -29.01 -7.34
C PRO A 228 9.26 -27.66 -8.08
N THR A 229 9.38 -26.57 -7.34
CA THR A 229 9.38 -25.20 -7.85
C THR A 229 10.67 -24.50 -7.47
N ASP A 230 11.20 -23.75 -8.41
CA ASP A 230 12.36 -22.87 -8.26
C ASP A 230 11.88 -21.45 -8.56
N ILE A 231 11.59 -20.70 -7.51
CA ILE A 231 10.90 -19.41 -7.60
C ILE A 231 11.93 -18.31 -7.40
N THR A 232 12.07 -17.44 -8.41
CA THR A 232 12.77 -16.17 -8.31
C THR A 232 11.75 -15.05 -8.19
N VAL A 233 11.81 -14.26 -7.13
CA VAL A 233 10.97 -13.10 -6.89
C VAL A 233 11.69 -11.84 -7.35
N ASN A 234 11.02 -11.04 -8.18
CA ASN A 234 11.38 -9.67 -8.52
C ASN A 234 10.42 -8.74 -7.78
N SER A 235 10.89 -8.14 -6.70
CA SER A 235 10.08 -7.30 -5.83
C SER A 235 10.40 -5.83 -6.03
N THR A 236 9.36 -4.99 -6.04
CA THR A 236 9.47 -3.53 -5.99
C THR A 236 8.55 -2.95 -4.92
N VAL A 237 9.13 -2.17 -4.01
CA VAL A 237 8.42 -1.49 -2.92
C VAL A 237 8.51 0.01 -3.11
N LEU A 238 7.36 0.69 -3.08
CA LEU A 238 7.28 2.12 -2.86
C LEU A 238 7.16 2.37 -1.36
N VAL A 239 8.13 3.05 -0.75
CA VAL A 239 8.04 3.49 0.65
C VAL A 239 7.27 4.81 0.66
N ALA A 240 6.12 4.89 1.34
CA ALA A 240 5.24 6.06 1.30
C ALA A 240 4.26 6.07 2.47
N ASP A 241 3.86 7.26 2.92
CA ASP A 241 2.67 7.42 3.77
C ASP A 241 1.42 7.09 2.95
N ILE A 242 0.70 6.03 3.29
CA ILE A 242 -0.61 5.73 2.72
C ILE A 242 -1.61 6.55 3.52
N GLN A 243 -2.26 7.51 2.86
CA GLN A 243 -3.18 8.45 3.51
C GLN A 243 -4.65 8.07 3.36
N CYS A 244 -5.01 7.54 2.19
CA CYS A 244 -6.40 7.24 1.87
C CYS A 244 -6.54 5.99 0.99
N GLY A 245 -7.56 5.19 1.24
CA GLY A 245 -8.15 4.28 0.27
C GLY A 245 -9.31 4.95 -0.46
N LEU A 246 -9.31 4.94 -1.79
CA LEU A 246 -10.36 5.52 -2.63
C LEU A 246 -11.16 4.41 -3.29
N LEU A 247 -12.49 4.47 -3.18
CA LEU A 247 -13.42 3.68 -3.99
C LEU A 247 -13.97 4.58 -5.10
N MET A 248 -13.87 4.14 -6.35
CA MET A 248 -14.20 4.93 -7.53
C MET A 248 -15.11 4.17 -8.49
N ASP A 249 -15.83 4.90 -9.34
CA ASP A 249 -16.57 4.34 -10.46
C ASP A 249 -15.70 4.12 -11.72
N GLY A 250 -16.32 3.65 -12.81
CA GLY A 250 -15.66 3.43 -14.09
C GLY A 250 -15.02 4.68 -14.70
N THR A 251 -15.47 5.88 -14.31
CA THR A 251 -14.98 7.19 -14.77
C THR A 251 -13.89 7.78 -13.87
N ASN A 252 -13.44 7.04 -12.87
CA ASN A 252 -12.51 7.50 -11.82
C ASN A 252 -13.10 8.60 -10.92
N LYS A 253 -14.42 8.73 -10.86
CA LYS A 253 -15.06 9.57 -9.84
C LYS A 253 -15.07 8.82 -8.51
N VAL A 254 -14.55 9.46 -7.47
CA VAL A 254 -14.47 8.90 -6.13
C VAL A 254 -15.87 8.91 -5.50
N VAL A 255 -16.40 7.72 -5.21
CA VAL A 255 -17.71 7.55 -4.54
C VAL A 255 -17.55 7.48 -3.02
N ALA A 256 -16.39 7.05 -2.54
CA ALA A 256 -16.04 7.08 -1.12
C ALA A 256 -14.52 7.15 -0.95
N ALA A 257 -14.08 7.80 0.12
CA ALA A 257 -12.68 7.91 0.51
C ALA A 257 -12.55 7.56 1.99
N PHE A 258 -11.62 6.69 2.30
CA PHE A 258 -11.42 6.13 3.64
C PHE A 258 -10.04 6.54 4.12
N THR A 259 -9.99 7.21 5.26
CA THR A 259 -8.75 7.50 5.96
C THR A 259 -8.12 6.20 6.42
N THR A 260 -6.87 5.99 6.03
CA THR A 260 -5.99 5.02 6.66
C THR A 260 -5.48 5.62 7.97
N ARG A 261 -4.95 4.81 8.88
CA ARG A 261 -4.59 5.25 10.24
C ARG A 261 -3.91 6.62 10.31
#